data_AF-A0A813ZAW3-F1
#
_entry.id   AF-A0A813ZAW3-F1
#
_cell.length_a   1.000
_cell.length_b   1.000
_cell.length_c   1.000
_cell.angle_alpha   90.00
_cell.angle_beta   90.00
_cell.angle_gamma   90.00
#
_symmetry.space_group_name_H-M   'P 1'
#
loop_
_entity.id
_entity.type
_entity.pdbx_description
1 polymer ?
#
loop_
_entity_poly.entity_id
_entity_poly.type
_entity_poly.pdbx_seq_one_letter_code
_entity_poly.pdbx_strand_id
1 'polypeptide(L)' 'MEKSLTEWHELFQKSNKLPYSPVNDMKGPSVNFENIEKSSILRHAAPLLGEHTRSILQSELNYTNKQLHKLIHEKIIQ' A
#
# COMPACT_ATOMS: atom_id res chain seq x y z
N MET A 1 1.93 -23.30 35.16
CA MET A 1 2.88 -22.53 34.33
C MET A 1 2.24 -22.35 32.97
N GLU A 2 2.11 -21.10 32.51
CA GLU A 2 1.67 -20.79 31.13
C GLU A 2 2.82 -21.01 30.14
N LYS A 3 2.49 -21.45 28.93
CA LYS A 3 3.41 -21.56 27.80
C LYS A 3 3.46 -20.25 27.03
N SER A 4 4.63 -19.89 26.53
CA SER A 4 4.86 -18.75 25.64
C SER A 4 4.29 -18.97 24.22
N LEU A 5 4.16 -17.89 23.45
CA LEU A 5 3.69 -17.94 22.06
C LEU A 5 4.58 -18.83 21.18
N THR A 6 5.91 -18.78 21.36
CA THR A 6 6.87 -19.58 20.61
C THR A 6 6.70 -21.07 20.89
N GLU A 7 6.49 -21.43 22.15
CA GLU A 7 6.28 -22.82 22.55
C GLU A 7 4.97 -23.39 21.98
N TRP A 8 3.89 -22.59 21.99
CA TRP A 8 2.64 -22.97 21.31
C TRP A 8 2.83 -23.13 19.81
N HIS A 9 3.56 -22.22 19.16
CA HIS A 9 3.82 -22.27 17.73
C HIS A 9 4.55 -23.55 17.33
N GLU A 10 5.61 -23.92 18.05
CA GLU A 10 6.35 -25.17 17.78
C GLU A 10 5.47 -26.42 17.97
N LEU A 11 4.61 -26.42 18.99
CA LEU A 11 3.69 -27.54 19.23
C LEU A 11 2.68 -27.69 18.08
N PHE A 12 2.09 -26.59 17.63
CA PHE A 12 1.12 -26.62 16.53
C PHE A 12 1.77 -26.95 15.19
N GLN A 13 2.97 -26.45 14.90
CA GLN A 13 3.73 -26.87 13.72
C GLN A 13 4.04 -28.37 13.74
N LYS A 14 4.50 -28.91 14.88
CA LYS A 14 4.79 -30.36 15.01
C LYS A 14 3.54 -31.23 14.86
N SER A 15 2.37 -30.70 15.20
CA SER A 15 1.10 -31.46 15.14
C SER A 15 0.63 -31.74 13.70
N ASN A 16 1.12 -31.01 12.69
CA ASN A 16 0.86 -31.15 11.23
C ASN A 16 -0.60 -31.35 10.77
N LYS A 17 -1.59 -31.27 11.68
CA LYS A 17 -2.99 -31.64 11.44
C LYS A 17 -3.99 -30.62 11.95
N LEU A 18 -3.51 -29.57 12.63
CA LEU A 18 -4.35 -28.52 13.19
C LEU A 18 -4.13 -27.22 12.41
N PRO A 19 -5.18 -26.64 11.80
CA PRO A 19 -5.08 -25.32 11.21
C PRO A 19 -4.86 -24.29 12.33
N TYR A 20 -3.72 -23.61 12.29
CA TYR A 20 -3.37 -22.58 13.26
C TYR A 20 -2.61 -21.45 12.56
N SER A 21 -2.84 -20.22 13.04
CA SER A 21 -2.05 -19.04 12.68
C SER A 21 -1.97 -18.14 13.92
N PRO A 22 -0.82 -17.51 14.20
CA PRO A 22 -0.74 -16.51 15.26
C PRO A 22 -1.62 -15.30 14.94
N VAL A 23 -2.11 -14.64 15.99
CA VAL A 23 -2.74 -13.32 15.88
C VAL A 23 -1.62 -12.29 15.79
N ASN A 24 -1.50 -11.63 14.65
CA ASN A 24 -0.52 -10.55 14.47
C ASN A 24 -1.03 -9.27 15.14
N ASP A 25 -0.16 -8.57 15.87
CA ASP A 25 -0.41 -7.20 16.31
C ASP A 25 0.21 -6.19 15.32
N MET A 26 -0.05 -4.90 15.53
CA MET A 26 0.52 -3.83 14.70
C MET A 26 2.04 -3.69 14.84
N LYS A 27 2.65 -4.41 15.81
CA LYS A 27 4.10 -4.46 16.06
C LYS A 27 4.75 -5.75 15.53
N GLY A 28 3.92 -6.71 15.12
CA GLY A 28 4.34 -8.00 14.59
C GLY A 28 5.14 -7.80 13.31
N PRO A 29 5.79 -8.86 12.79
CA PRO A 29 6.62 -8.74 11.60
C PRO A 29 5.76 -8.12 10.50
N SER A 30 6.08 -6.86 10.19
CA SER A 30 5.39 -6.02 9.22
C SER A 30 5.07 -6.89 8.02
N VAL A 31 3.78 -7.21 7.84
CA VAL A 31 3.21 -8.01 6.74
C VAL A 31 4.29 -8.67 5.89
N ASN A 32 4.84 -9.84 6.30
CA ASN A 32 6.14 -10.35 5.83
C ASN A 32 6.38 -10.07 4.33
N PHE A 33 7.07 -8.96 4.06
CA PHE A 33 7.06 -8.35 2.73
C PHE A 33 7.86 -9.19 1.75
N GLU A 34 8.71 -10.10 2.22
CA GLU A 34 9.46 -11.05 1.39
C GLU A 34 8.54 -11.94 0.54
N ASN A 35 7.33 -12.26 1.03
CA ASN A 35 6.31 -12.97 0.25
C ASN A 35 5.41 -12.04 -0.56
N ILE A 36 5.37 -10.75 -0.22
CA ILE A 36 4.61 -9.73 -0.95
C ILE A 36 5.43 -9.16 -2.12
N GLU A 37 6.76 -9.16 -2.06
CA GLU A 37 7.62 -8.85 -3.22
C GLU A 37 7.45 -9.86 -4.35
N LYS A 38 7.06 -11.10 -4.02
CA LYS A 38 6.66 -12.13 -4.99
C LYS A 38 5.21 -12.01 -5.46
N SER A 39 4.40 -11.18 -4.79
CA SER A 39 3.04 -10.90 -5.23
C SER A 39 3.09 -9.82 -6.30
N SER A 40 2.35 -9.99 -7.40
CA SER A 40 2.24 -9.01 -8.49
C SER A 40 1.51 -7.71 -8.10
N ILE A 41 1.51 -7.37 -6.81
CA ILE A 41 0.90 -6.15 -6.30
C ILE A 41 1.77 -4.98 -6.77
N LEU A 42 1.28 -4.27 -7.77
CA LEU A 42 1.89 -3.05 -8.29
C LEU A 42 1.99 -2.02 -7.17
N ARG A 43 3.21 -1.83 -6.66
CA ARG A 43 3.53 -0.77 -5.71
C ARG A 43 4.03 0.43 -6.47
N HIS A 44 3.22 1.48 -6.53
CA HIS A 44 3.66 2.81 -6.92
C HIS A 44 3.75 3.66 -5.66
N ALA A 45 4.69 4.61 -5.66
CA ALA A 45 4.71 5.63 -4.63
C ALA A 45 3.38 6.40 -4.64
N ALA A 46 2.97 6.91 -3.49
CA ALA A 46 1.84 7.82 -3.44
C ALA A 46 2.20 9.09 -4.25
N PRO A 47 1.29 9.61 -5.10
CA PRO A 47 1.57 10.79 -5.89
C PRO A 47 1.72 12.02 -4.98
N LEU A 48 2.55 12.97 -5.41
CA LEU A 48 2.65 14.27 -4.77
C LEU A 48 1.35 15.07 -4.98
N LEU A 49 1.14 16.07 -4.12
CA LEU A 49 0.04 17.01 -4.30
C LEU A 49 0.18 17.68 -5.67
N GLY A 50 -0.82 17.48 -6.53
CA GLY A 50 -0.87 18.11 -7.84
C GLY A 50 -0.16 17.36 -8.97
N GLU A 51 0.60 16.28 -8.69
CA GLU A 51 1.53 15.63 -9.64
C GLU A 51 0.94 15.34 -11.03
N HIS A 52 -0.31 14.89 -11.06
CA HIS A 52 -0.99 14.50 -12.31
C HIS A 52 -2.12 15.45 -12.71
N THR A 53 -2.29 16.59 -12.03
CA THR A 53 -3.41 17.50 -12.28
C THR A 53 -3.39 17.99 -13.72
N ARG A 54 -2.24 18.48 -14.19
CA ARG A 54 -2.10 19.00 -15.56
C ARG A 54 -2.33 17.91 -16.60
N SER A 55 -1.75 16.72 -16.41
CA SER A 55 -1.87 15.63 -17.37
C SER A 55 -3.31 15.17 -17.50
N ILE A 56 -4.03 15.00 -16.39
CA ILE A 56 -5.44 14.59 -16.39
C ILE A 56 -6.34 15.63 -17.07
N LEU A 57 -6.16 16.92 -16.73
CA LEU A 57 -6.94 17.99 -17.35
C LEU A 57 -6.71 18.04 -18.87
N GLN A 58 -5.49 17.76 -19.32
CA GLN A 58 -5.15 17.79 -20.74
C GLN A 58 -5.59 16.53 -21.49
N SER A 59 -5.28 15.33 -20.99
CA SER A 59 -5.53 14.05 -21.69
C SER A 59 -6.97 13.57 -21.56
N GLU A 60 -7.57 13.69 -20.37
CA GLU A 60 -8.89 13.13 -20.11
C GLU A 60 -10.00 14.14 -20.37
N LEU A 61 -9.75 15.42 -20.06
CA LEU A 61 -10.74 16.48 -20.13
C LEU A 61 -10.52 17.47 -21.28
N ASN A 62 -9.49 17.24 -22.11
CA ASN A 62 -9.18 18.03 -23.31
C ASN A 62 -8.98 19.54 -23.05
N TYR A 63 -8.44 19.91 -21.88
CA TYR A 63 -8.09 21.31 -21.61
C TYR A 63 -6.94 21.75 -22.52
N THR A 64 -7.12 22.90 -23.15
CA THR A 64 -6.06 23.55 -23.92
C THR A 64 -4.99 24.13 -23.00
N ASN A 65 -3.77 24.30 -23.52
CA ASN A 65 -2.70 24.99 -22.79
C ASN A 65 -3.11 26.38 -22.31
N LYS A 66 -3.92 27.11 -23.10
CA LYS A 66 -4.42 28.44 -22.72
C LYS A 66 -5.34 28.38 -21.49
N GLN A 67 -6.23 27.39 -21.41
CA GLN A 67 -7.09 27.19 -20.25
C GLN A 67 -6.28 26.75 -19.02
N LEU A 68 -5.31 25.84 -19.18
CA LEU A 68 -4.43 25.41 -18.10
C LEU A 68 -3.63 26.58 -17.51
N HIS A 69 -3.04 27.42 -18.38
CA HIS A 69 -2.32 28.62 -17.93
C HIS A 69 -3.22 29.57 -17.14
N LYS A 70 -4.48 29.74 -17.54
CA LYS A 70 -5.44 30.55 -16.79
C LYS A 70 -5.69 29.97 -15.40
N LEU A 71 -5.93 28.66 -15.29
CA LEU A 71 -6.19 28.00 -14.00
C LEU A 71 -4.98 28.07 -13.04
N ILE A 72 -3.77 27.90 -13.57
CA ILE A 72 -2.52 28.02 -12.80
C ILE A 72 -2.34 29.47 -12.34
N HIS A 73 -2.55 30.44 -13.23
CA HIS A 73 -2.44 31.87 -12.90
C HIS A 73 -3.47 32.30 -11.84
N GLU A 74 -4.70 31.78 -11.91
CA GLU A 74 -5.77 32.00 -10.93
C GLU A 74 -5.59 31.19 -9.63
N LYS A 75 -4.52 30.39 -9.51
CA LYS A 75 -4.22 29.52 -8.36
C LYS A 75 -5.33 28.51 -8.03
N ILE A 76 -6.09 28.09 -9.05
CA ILE A 76 -7.11 27.04 -8.94
C ILE A 76 -6.45 25.65 -8.91
N ILE A 77 -5.34 25.52 -9.65
CA ILE A 77 -4.50 24.31 -9.70
C ILE A 77 -3.03 24.70 -9.53
N GLN A 78 -2.18 23.73 -9.16
CA GLN A 78 -0.73 23.88 -9.02
C GLN A 78 0.01 23.39 -10.26
#